data_AF-A0A7S1UXA9-F1
#
_entry.id   AF-A0A7S1UXA9-F1
#
_cell.length_a   1.000
_cell.length_b   1.000
_cell.length_c   1.000
_cell.angle_alpha   90.00
_cell.angle_beta   90.00
_cell.angle_gamma   90.00
#
_symmetry.space_group_name_H-M   'P 1'
#
loop_
_entity.id
_entity.type
_entity.pdbx_description
1 polymer ?
#
loop_
_entity_poly.entity_id
_entity_poly.type
_entity_poly.pdbx_seq_one_letter_code
_entity_poly.pdbx_strand_id
1 'polypeptide(L)'
;NALAYFHGFSNLYLNAVMAHTILMFVRASHRRQRIKPPALKTVSLNILLVYVFAILFTFWCAADTPWTLFTTVSYQRCIFIMGSDVFPPVATTFIAFTIFGVPMVYVGYVGYTIRRNNLLPVEGRTRSIALFFARIVVVFYFFFFAYTVIGVALLLIPPEEGGDRARFWLLRGVVLLVTAQAFVTLY
;
A
#
# COMPACT_ATOMS: atom_id res chain seq x y z
N ASN A 1 15.07 -5.90 -5.03
CA ASN A 1 13.81 -5.27 -5.48
C ASN A 1 12.58 -6.13 -5.26
N ALA A 2 12.56 -7.41 -5.68
CA ALA A 2 11.41 -8.30 -5.46
C ALA A 2 10.91 -8.35 -4.00
N LEU A 3 11.83 -8.49 -3.02
CA LEU A 3 11.46 -8.48 -1.60
C LEU A 3 10.78 -7.18 -1.15
N ALA A 4 11.19 -6.03 -1.68
CA ALA A 4 10.60 -4.74 -1.35
C ALA A 4 9.18 -4.63 -1.92
N TYR A 5 8.95 -5.09 -3.16
CA TYR A 5 7.61 -5.18 -3.75
C TYR A 5 6.70 -6.12 -2.96
N PHE A 6 7.20 -7.31 -2.63
CA PHE A 6 6.45 -8.27 -1.83
C PHE A 6 6.07 -7.70 -0.46
N HIS A 7 7.03 -7.11 0.25
CA HIS A 7 6.79 -6.51 1.56
C HIS A 7 5.81 -5.34 1.49
N GLY A 8 6.00 -4.41 0.55
CA GLY A 8 5.11 -3.26 0.38
C GLY A 8 3.68 -3.67 0.06
N PHE A 9 3.53 -4.64 -0.86
CA PHE A 9 2.22 -5.12 -1.30
C PHE A 9 1.50 -5.93 -0.22
N SER A 10 2.19 -6.88 0.41
CA SER A 10 1.61 -7.67 1.50
C SER A 10 1.21 -6.78 2.68
N ASN A 11 2.05 -5.83 3.08
CA ASN A 11 1.73 -4.89 4.17
C ASN A 11 0.48 -4.05 3.83
N LEU A 12 0.37 -3.55 2.59
CA LEU A 12 -0.80 -2.80 2.14
C LEU A 12 -2.09 -3.61 2.28
N TYR A 13 -2.15 -4.80 1.68
CA TYR A 13 -3.37 -5.60 1.69
C TYR A 13 -3.69 -6.18 3.07
N LEU A 14 -2.69 -6.57 3.86
CA LEU A 14 -2.89 -7.01 5.24
C LEU A 14 -3.49 -5.90 6.10
N ASN A 15 -3.00 -4.67 5.99
CA ASN A 15 -3.57 -3.56 6.74
C ASN A 15 -5.01 -3.23 6.30
N ALA A 16 -5.36 -3.42 5.02
CA ALA A 16 -6.75 -3.30 4.56
C ALA A 16 -7.67 -4.36 5.19
N VAL A 17 -7.21 -5.62 5.25
CA VAL A 17 -7.94 -6.71 5.94
C VAL A 17 -8.07 -6.43 7.44
N MET A 18 -7.02 -5.90 8.07
CA MET A 18 -7.06 -5.50 9.48
C MET A 18 -8.05 -4.36 9.72
N ALA A 19 -8.08 -3.34 8.85
CA ALA A 19 -9.04 -2.25 8.92
C ALA A 19 -10.50 -2.76 8.82
N HIS A 20 -10.77 -3.69 7.91
CA HIS A 20 -12.07 -4.37 7.83
C HIS A 20 -12.46 -5.05 9.14
N THR A 21 -11.54 -5.83 9.69
CA THR A 21 -11.76 -6.59 10.93
C THR A 21 -12.02 -5.67 12.12
N ILE A 22 -11.27 -4.57 12.23
CA ILE A 22 -11.49 -3.54 13.24
C ILE A 22 -12.90 -2.94 13.10
N LEU A 23 -13.31 -2.57 11.89
CA LEU A 23 -14.64 -2.01 11.65
C LEU A 23 -15.75 -2.96 12.09
N MET A 24 -15.61 -4.26 11.78
CA MET A 24 -16.57 -5.29 12.19
C MET A 24 -16.73 -5.33 13.72
N PHE A 25 -15.62 -5.41 14.46
CA PHE A 25 -15.66 -5.46 15.93
C PHE A 25 -16.20 -4.17 16.54
N VAL A 26 -15.77 -3.04 16.02
CA VAL A 26 -16.15 -1.72 16.51
C VAL A 26 -17.65 -1.47 16.29
N ARG A 27 -18.20 -1.83 15.12
CA ARG A 27 -19.65 -1.77 14.85
C ARG A 27 -20.45 -2.68 15.78
N ALA A 28 -19.96 -3.88 16.05
CA ALA A 28 -20.63 -4.82 16.93
C ALA A 28 -20.61 -4.36 18.40
N SER A 29 -19.46 -3.87 18.86
CA SER A 29 -19.29 -3.29 20.19
C SER A 29 -20.22 -2.10 20.39
N HIS A 30 -20.32 -1.20 19.40
CA HIS A 30 -21.25 -0.07 19.44
C HIS A 30 -22.71 -0.52 19.56
N ARG A 31 -23.10 -1.60 18.88
CA ARG A 31 -24.44 -2.21 18.99
C ARG A 31 -24.60 -3.07 20.25
N ARG A 32 -23.59 -3.15 21.12
CA ARG A 32 -23.55 -4.02 22.30
C ARG A 32 -23.79 -5.50 21.98
N GLN A 33 -23.43 -5.92 20.76
CA GLN A 33 -23.56 -7.30 20.30
C GLN A 33 -22.29 -8.08 20.64
N ARG A 34 -22.45 -9.23 21.30
CA ARG A 34 -21.35 -10.17 21.53
C ARG A 34 -21.03 -10.89 20.23
N ILE A 35 -19.91 -10.55 19.60
CA ILE A 35 -19.38 -11.28 18.45
C ILE A 35 -18.27 -12.22 18.92
N LYS A 36 -18.35 -13.48 18.49
CA LYS A 36 -17.26 -14.44 18.66
C LYS A 36 -16.08 -14.00 17.77
N PRO A 37 -14.83 -14.13 18.23
CA PRO A 37 -13.69 -13.83 17.39
C PRO A 37 -13.76 -14.63 16.08
N PRO A 38 -13.32 -14.06 14.94
CA PRO A 38 -13.31 -14.77 13.67
C PRO A 38 -12.53 -16.07 13.84
N ALA A 39 -13.03 -17.14 13.23
CA ALA A 39 -12.36 -18.42 13.30
C ALA A 39 -10.93 -18.29 12.75
N LEU A 40 -9.96 -18.89 13.44
CA LEU A 40 -8.55 -18.84 13.02
C LEU A 40 -8.39 -19.31 11.56
N LYS A 41 -9.18 -20.29 11.13
CA LYS A 41 -9.21 -20.78 9.75
C LYS A 41 -9.51 -19.66 8.73
N THR A 42 -10.47 -18.80 9.01
CA THR A 42 -10.84 -17.69 8.13
C THR A 42 -9.76 -16.62 8.08
N VAL A 43 -9.17 -16.28 9.24
CA VAL A 43 -8.08 -15.29 9.32
C VAL A 43 -6.85 -15.81 8.58
N SER A 44 -6.46 -17.07 8.81
CA SER A 44 -5.33 -17.70 8.12
C SER A 44 -5.56 -17.79 6.61
N LEU A 45 -6.79 -18.09 6.17
CA LEU A 45 -7.12 -18.10 4.74
C LEU A 45 -6.97 -16.71 4.11
N ASN A 46 -7.46 -15.65 4.77
CA ASN A 46 -7.31 -14.29 4.27
C ASN A 46 -5.83 -13.88 4.17
N ILE A 47 -5.03 -14.18 5.19
CA ILE A 47 -3.57 -13.92 5.19
C ILE A 47 -2.89 -14.68 4.05
N LEU A 48 -3.21 -15.96 3.88
CA LEU A 48 -2.68 -16.80 2.80
C LEU A 48 -3.02 -16.22 1.43
N LEU A 49 -4.27 -15.83 1.21
CA LEU A 49 -4.71 -15.22 -0.05
C LEU A 49 -3.94 -13.93 -0.35
N VAL A 50 -3.75 -13.07 0.65
CA VAL A 50 -2.95 -11.84 0.49
C VAL A 50 -1.50 -12.17 0.13
N TYR A 51 -0.87 -13.15 0.78
CA TYR A 51 0.50 -13.52 0.45
C TYR A 51 0.64 -14.16 -0.93
N VAL A 52 -0.26 -15.07 -1.31
CA VAL A 52 -0.28 -15.65 -2.66
C VAL A 52 -0.42 -14.54 -3.69
N PHE A 53 -1.34 -13.60 -3.47
CA PHE A 53 -1.52 -12.47 -4.38
C PHE A 53 -0.29 -11.56 -4.43
N ALA A 54 0.35 -11.30 -3.29
CA ALA A 54 1.59 -10.53 -3.22
C ALA A 54 2.75 -11.21 -3.96
N ILE A 55 2.88 -12.53 -3.88
CA ILE A 55 3.89 -13.31 -4.60
C ILE A 55 3.63 -13.21 -6.10
N LEU A 56 2.40 -13.44 -6.55
CA LEU A 56 2.03 -13.34 -7.97
C LEU A 56 2.27 -11.94 -8.52
N PHE A 57 1.88 -10.90 -7.79
CA PHE A 57 2.12 -9.52 -8.19
C PHE A 57 3.61 -9.18 -8.23
N THR A 58 4.38 -9.63 -7.24
CA THR A 58 5.84 -9.44 -7.20
C THR A 58 6.51 -10.16 -8.36
N PHE A 59 6.10 -11.39 -8.65
CA PHE A 59 6.59 -12.14 -9.79
C PHE A 59 6.29 -11.42 -11.11
N TRP A 60 5.07 -10.90 -11.27
CA TRP A 60 4.69 -10.12 -12.45
C TRP A 60 5.50 -8.82 -12.59
N CYS A 61 5.84 -8.15 -11.49
CA CYS A 61 6.66 -6.93 -11.52
C CYS A 61 8.17 -7.22 -11.68
N ALA A 62 8.64 -8.40 -11.29
CA ALA A 62 10.06 -8.76 -11.29
C ALA A 62 10.50 -9.58 -12.50
N ALA A 63 9.56 -10.18 -13.24
CA ALA A 63 9.86 -10.89 -14.47
C ALA A 63 10.40 -9.90 -15.53
N ASP A 64 11.38 -10.31 -16.32
CA ASP A 64 11.87 -9.52 -17.47
C ASP A 64 11.16 -10.00 -18.74
N THR A 65 9.86 -9.69 -18.81
CA THR A 65 9.00 -10.07 -19.95
C THR A 65 8.31 -8.83 -20.52
N PRO A 66 7.95 -8.81 -21.81
CA PRO A 66 7.37 -7.64 -22.46
C PRO A 66 6.01 -7.21 -21.90
N TRP A 67 5.32 -8.11 -21.17
CA TRP A 67 4.03 -7.85 -20.52
C TRP A 67 4.16 -7.42 -19.04
N THR A 68 5.36 -7.10 -18.57
CA THR A 68 5.53 -6.58 -17.21
C THR A 68 5.16 -5.12 -17.11
N LEU A 69 4.90 -4.64 -15.89
CA LEU A 69 4.55 -3.23 -15.66
C LEU A 69 5.78 -2.31 -15.75
N PHE A 70 6.98 -2.87 -15.59
CA PHE A 70 8.23 -2.12 -15.54
C PHE A 70 9.22 -2.70 -16.54
N THR A 71 9.69 -1.88 -17.49
CA THR A 71 10.77 -2.27 -18.38
C THR A 71 12.12 -1.83 -17.81
N THR A 72 13.08 -2.76 -17.82
CA THR A 72 14.45 -2.52 -17.40
C THR A 72 15.20 -1.80 -18.52
N VAL A 73 15.62 -0.55 -18.30
CA VAL A 73 16.38 0.22 -19.31
C VAL A 73 17.87 -0.02 -19.20
N SER A 74 18.37 -0.23 -17.97
CA SER A 74 19.77 -0.55 -17.76
C SER A 74 19.93 -1.42 -16.52
N TYR A 75 20.40 -2.65 -16.73
CA TYR A 75 20.70 -3.61 -15.67
C TYR A 75 21.77 -3.10 -14.70
N GLN A 76 22.84 -2.50 -15.23
CA GLN A 76 23.97 -2.01 -14.43
C GLN A 76 23.59 -0.86 -13.49
N ARG A 77 22.63 -0.02 -13.89
CA ARG A 77 22.18 1.14 -13.09
C ARG A 77 20.90 0.88 -12.31
N CYS A 78 20.30 -0.31 -12.44
CA CYS A 78 18.99 -0.67 -11.86
C CYS A 78 17.91 0.39 -12.13
N ILE A 79 17.88 0.94 -13.35
CA ILE A 79 16.90 1.94 -13.77
C ILE A 79 15.71 1.23 -14.40
N PHE A 80 14.53 1.42 -13.80
CA PHE A 80 13.25 0.91 -14.29
C PHE A 80 12.41 2.07 -14.80
N ILE A 81 11.76 1.87 -15.93
CA ILE A 81 10.77 2.80 -16.46
C ILE A 81 9.39 2.16 -16.35
N MET A 82 8.40 2.97 -15.98
CA MET A 82 6.99 2.58 -15.99
C MET A 82 6.50 2.44 -17.43
N GLY A 83 5.91 1.30 -17.75
CA GLY A 83 5.49 0.97 -19.11
C GLY A 83 6.35 -0.13 -19.71
N SER A 84 5.76 -0.82 -20.68
CA SER A 84 6.40 -1.86 -21.46
C SER A 84 5.94 -1.80 -22.92
N ASP A 85 6.51 -2.64 -23.77
CA ASP A 85 6.11 -2.75 -25.18
C ASP A 85 4.62 -3.09 -25.33
N VAL A 86 4.07 -3.83 -24.36
CA VAL A 86 2.65 -4.23 -24.34
C VAL A 86 1.77 -3.19 -23.64
N PHE A 87 2.25 -2.61 -22.54
CA PHE A 87 1.47 -1.67 -21.74
C PHE A 87 2.04 -0.25 -21.84
N PRO A 88 1.36 0.69 -22.50
CA PRO A 88 1.83 2.08 -22.54
C PRO A 88 1.88 2.66 -21.12
N PRO A 89 2.75 3.64 -20.84
CA PRO A 89 2.94 4.20 -19.49
C PRO A 89 1.65 4.66 -18.81
N VAL A 90 0.69 5.19 -19.59
CA VAL A 90 -0.63 5.60 -19.10
C VAL A 90 -1.44 4.40 -18.59
N ALA A 91 -1.45 3.29 -19.34
CA ALA A 91 -2.16 2.08 -18.93
C ALA A 91 -1.51 1.45 -17.69
N THR A 92 -0.18 1.35 -17.65
CA THR A 92 0.57 0.89 -16.48
C THR A 92 0.26 1.72 -15.24
N THR A 93 0.22 3.04 -15.40
CA THR A 93 -0.13 3.97 -14.32
C THR A 93 -1.53 3.71 -13.82
N PHE A 94 -2.51 3.55 -14.71
CA PHE A 94 -3.89 3.24 -14.35
C PHE A 94 -4.03 1.89 -13.63
N ILE A 95 -3.31 0.85 -14.08
CA ILE A 95 -3.27 -0.46 -13.43
C ILE A 95 -2.71 -0.33 -12.01
N ALA A 96 -1.57 0.37 -11.85
CA ALA A 96 -0.99 0.62 -10.55
C ALA A 96 -1.97 1.38 -9.64
N PHE A 97 -2.55 2.47 -10.12
CA PHE A 97 -3.57 3.22 -9.38
C PHE A 97 -4.77 2.37 -8.98
N THR A 98 -5.21 1.44 -9.81
CA THR A 98 -6.32 0.55 -9.48
C THR A 98 -5.92 -0.43 -8.38
N ILE A 99 -4.79 -1.12 -8.54
CA ILE A 99 -4.30 -2.12 -7.59
C ILE A 99 -4.03 -1.50 -6.22
N PHE A 100 -3.35 -0.36 -6.17
CA PHE A 100 -3.01 0.29 -4.92
C PHE A 100 -4.12 1.22 -4.39
N GLY A 101 -4.94 1.79 -5.27
CA GLY A 101 -6.00 2.73 -4.91
C GLY A 101 -7.22 2.04 -4.28
N VAL A 102 -7.56 0.81 -4.69
CA VAL A 102 -8.66 0.05 -4.09
C VAL A 102 -8.52 -0.11 -2.56
N PRO A 103 -7.39 -0.63 -2.01
CA PRO A 103 -7.23 -0.73 -0.57
C PRO A 103 -7.17 0.64 0.11
N MET A 104 -6.64 1.67 -0.56
CA MET A 104 -6.62 3.05 -0.04
C MET A 104 -8.03 3.62 0.14
N VAL A 105 -8.86 3.56 -0.91
CA VAL A 105 -10.26 4.00 -0.88
C VAL A 105 -11.03 3.22 0.18
N TYR A 106 -10.78 1.92 0.28
CA TYR A 106 -11.41 1.06 1.28
C TYR A 106 -11.07 1.46 2.72
N VAL A 107 -9.78 1.61 3.05
CA VAL A 107 -9.33 2.05 4.38
C VAL A 107 -9.86 3.45 4.69
N GLY A 108 -9.92 4.32 3.69
CA GLY A 108 -10.57 5.62 3.76
C GLY A 108 -12.03 5.56 4.15
N TYR A 109 -12.80 4.74 3.46
CA TYR A 109 -14.21 4.49 3.76
C TYR A 109 -14.39 3.96 5.19
N VAL A 110 -13.54 3.03 5.62
CA VAL A 110 -13.56 2.51 7.00
C VAL A 110 -13.26 3.62 8.00
N GLY A 111 -12.22 4.41 7.78
CA GLY A 111 -11.83 5.50 8.68
C GLY A 111 -12.89 6.59 8.77
N TYR A 112 -13.47 6.97 7.63
CA TYR A 112 -14.62 7.88 7.57
C TYR A 112 -15.81 7.33 8.35
N THR A 113 -16.14 6.05 8.17
CA THR A 113 -17.25 5.40 8.90
C THR A 113 -17.03 5.39 10.40
N ILE A 114 -15.82 5.08 10.86
CA ILE A 114 -15.48 5.05 12.29
C ILE A 114 -15.58 6.46 12.89
N ARG A 115 -15.03 7.46 12.19
CA ARG A 115 -15.05 8.87 12.64
C ARG A 115 -16.46 9.43 12.67
N ARG A 116 -17.24 9.25 11.59
CA ARG A 116 -18.61 9.78 11.47
C ARG A 116 -19.53 9.27 12.57
N ASN A 117 -19.36 8.02 12.98
CA ASN A 117 -20.21 7.39 14.00
C ASN A 117 -19.56 7.40 15.40
N ASN A 118 -18.43 8.09 15.60
CA ASN A 118 -17.69 8.16 16.86
C ASN A 118 -17.46 6.79 17.52
N LEU A 119 -17.15 5.75 16.72
CA LEU A 119 -17.13 4.38 17.22
C LEU A 119 -15.87 4.03 18.04
N LEU A 120 -14.82 4.84 17.93
CA LEU A 120 -13.55 4.68 18.65
C LEU A 120 -13.23 5.97 19.42
N PRO A 121 -13.71 6.12 20.66
CA PRO A 121 -13.28 7.23 21.49
C PRO A 121 -11.77 7.11 21.77
N VAL A 122 -11.08 8.24 21.72
CA VAL A 122 -9.62 8.34 21.96
C VAL A 122 -9.29 8.15 23.44
N GLU A 123 -10.29 8.27 24.32
CA GLU A 123 -10.16 8.15 25.76
C GLU A 123 -10.56 6.75 26.26
N GLY A 124 -9.95 6.32 27.36
CA GLY A 124 -10.28 5.07 28.04
C GLY A 124 -9.59 3.81 27.49
N ARG A 125 -10.19 2.64 27.74
CA ARG A 125 -9.60 1.32 27.45
C ARG A 125 -9.47 1.02 25.96
N THR A 126 -10.23 1.68 25.08
CA THR A 126 -10.18 1.51 23.62
C THR A 126 -9.12 2.37 22.94
N ARG A 127 -8.41 3.22 23.70
CA ARG A 127 -7.40 4.14 23.17
C ARG A 127 -6.31 3.44 22.37
N SER A 128 -5.83 2.28 22.82
CA SER A 128 -4.78 1.52 22.11
C SER A 128 -5.22 1.11 20.71
N ILE A 129 -6.46 0.61 20.57
CA ILE A 129 -7.04 0.22 19.28
C ILE A 129 -7.26 1.44 18.39
N ALA A 130 -7.74 2.55 18.96
CA ALA A 130 -7.92 3.80 18.23
C ALA A 130 -6.60 4.34 17.66
N LEU A 131 -5.53 4.34 18.46
CA LEU A 131 -4.20 4.76 18.02
C LEU A 131 -3.62 3.83 16.96
N PHE A 132 -3.79 2.52 17.13
CA PHE A 132 -3.37 1.53 16.12
C PHE A 132 -4.10 1.74 14.79
N PHE A 133 -5.41 1.96 14.82
CA PHE A 133 -6.19 2.24 13.61
C PHE A 133 -5.80 3.59 12.98
N ALA A 134 -5.61 4.64 13.79
CA ALA A 134 -5.16 5.94 13.30
C ALA A 134 -3.80 5.83 12.59
N ARG A 135 -2.88 5.02 13.12
CA ARG A 135 -1.60 4.70 12.46
C ARG A 135 -1.80 4.05 11.10
N ILE A 136 -2.68 3.06 10.97
CA ILE A 136 -3.00 2.47 9.66
C ILE A 136 -3.46 3.55 8.69
N VAL A 137 -4.39 4.42 9.10
CA VAL A 137 -4.88 5.51 8.25
C VAL A 137 -3.75 6.47 7.86
N VAL A 138 -2.89 6.87 8.80
CA VAL A 138 -1.72 7.72 8.51
C VAL A 138 -0.78 7.03 7.53
N VAL A 139 -0.49 5.74 7.71
CA VAL A 139 0.39 4.98 6.81
C VAL A 139 -0.16 4.99 5.39
N PHE A 140 -1.46 4.73 5.24
CA PHE A 140 -2.14 4.72 3.94
C PHE A 140 -2.25 6.08 3.29
N TYR A 141 -2.53 7.15 4.03
CA TYR A 141 -2.76 8.45 3.40
C TYR A 141 -1.48 9.24 3.23
N PHE A 142 -0.56 9.21 4.19
CA PHE A 142 0.64 10.01 4.14
C PHE A 142 1.70 9.40 3.20
N PHE A 143 2.11 8.16 3.48
CA PHE A 143 3.19 7.54 2.69
C PHE A 143 2.73 7.17 1.29
N PHE A 144 1.52 6.63 1.15
CA PHE A 144 1.02 6.26 -0.17
C PHE A 144 0.83 7.48 -1.08
N PHE A 145 0.24 8.56 -0.56
CA PHE A 145 0.11 9.79 -1.32
C PHE A 145 1.49 10.33 -1.72
N ALA A 146 2.46 10.32 -0.81
CA ALA A 146 3.83 10.72 -1.12
C ALA A 146 4.45 9.85 -2.24
N TYR A 147 4.27 8.53 -2.21
CA TYR A 147 4.73 7.65 -3.30
C TYR A 147 4.03 7.95 -4.62
N THR A 148 2.72 8.18 -4.60
CA THR A 148 1.97 8.52 -5.81
C THR A 148 2.48 9.84 -6.41
N VAL A 149 2.67 10.87 -5.59
CA VAL A 149 3.18 12.17 -6.04
C VAL A 149 4.59 12.02 -6.64
N ILE A 150 5.49 11.28 -5.97
CA ILE A 150 6.84 11.05 -6.49
C ILE A 150 6.80 10.20 -7.76
N GLY A 151 5.95 9.18 -7.83
CA GLY A 151 5.78 8.34 -9.01
C GLY A 151 5.29 9.14 -10.23
N VAL A 152 4.30 10.02 -10.02
CA VAL A 152 3.82 10.93 -11.07
C VAL A 152 4.90 11.95 -11.44
N ALA A 153 5.63 12.51 -10.48
CA ALA A 153 6.74 13.42 -10.78
C ALA A 153 7.84 12.74 -11.61
N LEU A 154 8.17 11.49 -11.32
CA LEU A 154 9.12 10.69 -12.09
C LEU A 154 8.65 10.43 -13.53
N LEU A 155 7.34 10.25 -13.74
CA LEU A 155 6.75 10.11 -15.08
C LEU A 155 6.84 11.41 -15.89
N LEU A 156 6.68 12.56 -15.22
CA LEU A 156 6.70 13.88 -15.88
C LEU A 156 8.12 14.36 -16.23
N ILE A 157 9.15 13.88 -15.54
CA ILE A 157 10.54 14.26 -15.82
C ILE A 157 11.08 13.39 -16.96
N PRO A 158 11.39 13.96 -18.14
CA PRO A 158 11.96 13.19 -19.25
C PRO A 158 13.37 12.68 -18.90
N PRO A 159 13.80 11.57 -19.52
CA PRO A 159 15.10 10.94 -19.28
C PRO A 159 16.33 11.68 -19.84
N GLU A 160 16.16 12.86 -20.46
CA GLU A 160 17.28 13.60 -21.08
C GLU A 160 18.27 14.17 -20.05
N GLU A 161 19.48 14.53 -20.52
CA GLU A 161 20.72 14.76 -19.75
C GLU A 161 20.63 15.76 -18.57
N GLY A 162 19.56 16.56 -18.46
CA GLY A 162 19.30 17.45 -17.31
C GLY A 162 18.47 16.83 -16.17
N GLY A 163 17.73 15.75 -16.42
CA GLY A 163 16.77 15.14 -15.49
C GLY A 163 17.38 14.23 -14.42
N ASP A 164 18.64 13.83 -14.59
CA ASP A 164 19.29 12.80 -13.77
C ASP A 164 19.41 13.18 -12.29
N ARG A 165 19.69 14.46 -11.99
CA ARG A 165 19.80 14.93 -10.60
C ARG A 165 18.45 14.88 -9.88
N ALA A 166 17.39 15.39 -10.51
CA ALA A 166 16.06 15.40 -9.92
C ALA A 166 15.54 13.97 -9.70
N ARG A 167 15.69 13.11 -10.71
CA ARG A 167 15.33 11.69 -10.62
C ARG A 167 16.11 10.96 -9.52
N PHE A 168 17.42 11.20 -9.41
CA PHE A 168 18.23 10.64 -8.32
C PHE A 168 17.67 11.02 -6.94
N TRP A 169 17.39 12.30 -6.70
CA TRP A 169 16.85 12.75 -5.42
C TRP A 169 15.44 12.22 -5.15
N LEU A 170 14.58 12.15 -6.16
CA LEU A 170 13.25 11.55 -6.03
C LEU A 170 13.33 10.06 -5.67
N LEU A 171 14.19 9.29 -6.35
CA LEU A 171 14.41 7.87 -6.04
C LEU A 171 14.96 7.68 -4.61
N ARG A 172 15.89 8.52 -4.18
CA ARG A 172 16.38 8.53 -2.78
C ARG A 172 15.26 8.88 -1.79
N GLY A 173 14.40 9.82 -2.14
CA GLY A 173 13.20 10.17 -1.39
C GLY A 173 12.26 8.98 -1.20
N VAL A 174 12.02 8.18 -2.25
CA VAL A 174 11.23 6.95 -2.15
C VAL A 174 11.84 5.97 -1.17
N VAL A 175 13.15 5.74 -1.24
CA VAL A 175 13.85 4.83 -0.30
C VAL A 175 13.70 5.30 1.15
N LEU A 176 13.86 6.61 1.39
CA LEU A 176 13.67 7.19 2.73
C LEU A 176 12.24 7.04 3.22
N LEU A 177 11.25 7.28 2.35
CA LEU A 177 9.83 7.09 2.68
C LEU A 177 9.51 5.63 2.98
N VAL A 178 10.05 4.66 2.22
CA VAL A 178 9.88 3.22 2.49
C VAL A 178 10.46 2.85 3.85
N THR A 179 11.64 3.36 4.15
CA THR A 179 12.28 3.14 5.45
C THR A 179 11.43 3.74 6.58
N ALA A 180 10.99 4.99 6.44
CA ALA A 180 10.16 5.66 7.43
C ALA A 180 8.78 4.97 7.61
N GLN A 181 8.17 4.51 6.53
CA GLN A 181 6.92 3.74 6.57
C GLN A 181 7.11 2.44 7.36
N ALA A 182 8.22 1.72 7.13
CA ALA A 182 8.53 0.50 7.87
C ALA A 182 8.68 0.78 9.37
N PHE A 183 9.35 1.86 9.75
CA PHE A 183 9.44 2.30 11.15
C PHE A 183 8.07 2.61 11.75
N VAL A 184 7.23 3.39 11.07
CA VAL A 184 5.88 3.71 11.55
C VAL A 184 4.99 2.47 11.65
N THR A 185 5.22 1.46 10.80
CA THR A 185 4.45 0.21 10.86
C THR A 185 4.87 -0.64 12.07
N LEU A 186 6.15 -0.63 12.45
CA LEU A 186 6.69 -1.43 13.56
C LEU A 186 6.43 -0.83 14.95
N TYR A 187 6.54 0.50 15.09
CA TYR A 187 6.47 1.20 16.39
C TYR A 187 5.15 1.88 16.63
#